data_AF-A0A9E5GC02-F1
#
_entry.id   AF-A0A9E5GC02-F1
#
_cell.length_a   1.000
_cell.length_b   1.000
_cell.length_c   1.000
_cell.angle_alpha   90.00
_cell.angle_beta   90.00
_cell.angle_gamma   90.00
#
_symmetry.space_group_name_H-M   'P 1'
#
loop_
_entity.id
_entity.type
_entity.pdbx_description
1 polymer ?
#
loop_
_entity_poly.entity_id
_entity_poly.type
_entity_poly.pdbx_seq_one_letter_code
_entity_poly.pdbx_strand_id
1 'polypeptide(L)'
;MAMLLSFICTYMLLSAAVSASPALYPRDQENAVPYTHWVMMGLHENGYYYDPDYQSTLAAGNYAERVQFNLDEIQRRVKDMGAAGMAQHLTNKLSFIWSDGTFFAPMKLRQAPLEYHFLHNFLLFEFGGFGATAYLATSAHLAALLFMAAGAVSAIRKKDHSTAFMPLSLLGITVFLLIWEARSRYIVNFIPIIVICAVCGVFAVAKMWYNHDMYKTKE
;
A
#
# COMPACT_ATOMS: atom_id res chain seq x y z
N MET A 1 16.36 0.08 21.60
CA MET A 1 17.68 0.64 21.22
C MET A 1 18.50 -0.34 20.38
N ALA A 2 18.74 -1.58 20.84
CA ALA A 2 19.50 -2.59 20.09
C ALA A 2 18.93 -2.92 18.69
N MET A 3 17.61 -3.11 18.54
CA MET A 3 16.99 -3.36 17.23
C MET A 3 17.12 -2.18 16.26
N LEU A 4 17.09 -0.96 16.77
CA LEU A 4 17.21 0.25 15.95
C LEU A 4 18.65 0.39 15.43
N LEU A 5 19.62 0.13 16.30
CA LEU A 5 21.03 0.08 15.94
C LEU A 5 21.32 -1.04 14.95
N SER A 6 20.78 -2.24 15.16
CA SER A 6 20.97 -3.34 14.20
C SER A 6 20.37 -3.00 12.84
N PHE A 7 19.17 -2.41 12.81
CA PHE A 7 18.55 -1.97 11.57
C PHE A 7 19.40 -0.92 10.83
N ILE A 8 19.87 0.11 11.55
CA ILE A 8 20.72 1.16 10.97
C ILE A 8 22.04 0.57 10.45
N CYS A 9 22.69 -0.30 11.23
CA CYS A 9 23.92 -0.97 10.80
C CYS A 9 23.70 -1.82 9.55
N THR A 10 22.66 -2.66 9.52
CA THR A 10 22.33 -3.48 8.35
C THR A 10 22.00 -2.61 7.14
N TYR A 11 21.22 -1.54 7.32
CA TYR A 11 20.89 -0.60 6.25
C TYR A 11 22.15 0.06 5.66
N MET A 12 23.04 0.58 6.52
CA MET A 12 24.30 1.20 6.07
C MET A 12 25.20 0.21 5.34
N LEU A 13 25.35 -1.01 5.87
CA LEU A 13 26.13 -2.08 5.23
C LEU A 13 25.59 -2.43 3.84
N LEU A 14 24.28 -2.62 3.72
CA LEU A 14 23.64 -2.90 2.43
C LEU A 14 23.77 -1.72 1.48
N SER A 15 23.56 -0.49 1.95
CA SER A 15 23.70 0.72 1.13
C SER A 15 25.13 0.90 0.62
N ALA A 16 26.14 0.60 1.44
CA ALA A 16 27.54 0.64 1.05
C ALA A 16 27.87 -0.44 0.00
N ALA A 17 27.40 -1.68 0.21
CA ALA A 17 27.58 -2.77 -0.74
C ALA A 17 26.93 -2.47 -2.10
N VAL A 18 25.72 -1.91 -2.09
CA VAL A 18 25.01 -1.44 -3.28
C VAL A 18 25.81 -0.33 -3.98
N SER A 19 26.25 0.69 -3.24
CA SER A 19 26.98 1.82 -3.83
C SER A 19 28.33 1.44 -4.44
N ALA A 20 28.97 0.38 -3.95
CA ALA A 20 30.22 -0.15 -4.49
C ALA A 20 30.01 -1.14 -5.66
N SER A 21 28.77 -1.52 -5.97
CA SER A 21 28.48 -2.54 -6.96
C SER A 21 28.56 -2.00 -8.39
N PRO A 22 29.42 -2.55 -9.26
CA PRO A 22 29.48 -2.17 -10.66
C PRO A 22 28.29 -2.68 -11.48
N ALA A 23 27.43 -3.51 -10.91
CA ALA A 23 26.24 -4.05 -11.57
C ALA A 23 25.06 -3.05 -11.61
N LEU A 24 25.18 -1.92 -10.91
CA LEU A 24 24.11 -0.92 -10.85
C LEU A 24 24.34 0.18 -11.86
N TYR A 25 23.24 0.61 -12.49
CA TYR A 25 23.25 1.76 -13.37
C TYR A 25 23.71 3.01 -12.62
N PRO A 26 24.55 3.86 -13.25
CA PRO A 26 24.94 5.13 -12.66
C PRO A 26 23.69 5.97 -12.35
N ARG A 27 23.65 6.53 -11.14
CA ARG A 27 22.54 7.37 -10.71
C ARG A 27 22.65 8.72 -11.42
N ASP A 28 21.70 9.01 -12.31
CA ASP A 28 21.53 10.37 -12.86
C ASP A 28 20.93 11.27 -11.79
N GLN A 29 21.80 11.94 -11.02
CA GLN A 29 21.38 12.81 -9.93
C GLN A 29 20.79 14.13 -10.42
N GLU A 30 21.19 14.59 -11.61
CA GLU A 30 20.79 15.88 -12.16
C GLU A 30 19.39 15.82 -12.77
N ASN A 31 19.07 14.73 -13.46
CA ASN A 31 17.73 14.49 -14.03
C ASN A 31 16.85 13.59 -13.17
N ALA A 32 17.22 13.32 -11.92
CA ALA A 32 16.39 12.56 -11.00
C ALA A 32 15.04 13.25 -10.77
N VAL A 33 13.98 12.44 -10.64
CA VAL A 33 12.67 12.93 -10.16
C VAL A 33 12.72 13.04 -8.65
N PRO A 34 12.56 14.24 -8.06
CA PRO A 34 12.65 14.41 -6.60
C PRO A 34 11.55 13.67 -5.86
N TYR A 35 11.78 13.30 -4.60
CA TYR A 35 10.74 12.63 -3.81
C TYR A 35 9.48 13.49 -3.60
N THR A 36 9.62 14.82 -3.61
CA THR A 36 8.49 15.77 -3.53
C THR A 36 7.51 15.60 -4.68
N HIS A 37 7.94 15.10 -5.82
CA HIS A 37 7.08 14.82 -6.97
C HIS A 37 5.98 13.82 -6.63
N TRP A 38 6.33 12.73 -5.93
CA TRP A 38 5.36 11.68 -5.60
C TRP A 38 4.39 12.12 -4.50
N VAL A 39 4.82 13.02 -3.61
CA VAL A 39 3.93 13.67 -2.65
C VAL A 39 2.96 14.60 -3.37
N MET A 40 3.46 15.44 -4.28
CA MET A 40 2.65 16.32 -5.12
C MET A 40 1.61 15.54 -5.92
N MET A 41 2.04 14.49 -6.62
CA MET A 41 1.18 13.59 -7.40
C MET A 41 0.17 12.86 -6.52
N GLY A 42 0.56 12.50 -5.30
CA GLY A 42 -0.32 11.91 -4.29
C GLY A 42 -1.50 12.81 -3.88
N LEU A 43 -1.48 14.10 -4.25
CA LEU A 43 -2.56 15.06 -4.03
C LEU A 43 -3.46 15.26 -5.27
N HIS A 44 -3.22 14.54 -6.37
CA HIS A 44 -4.05 14.58 -7.57
C HIS A 44 -5.13 13.50 -7.54
N GLU A 45 -6.41 13.85 -7.69
CA GLU A 45 -7.55 12.90 -7.69
C GLU A 45 -7.47 11.87 -6.55
N ASN A 46 -7.36 10.56 -6.84
CA ASN A 46 -7.20 9.52 -5.82
C ASN A 46 -5.73 9.24 -5.45
N GLY A 47 -4.84 10.16 -5.79
CA GLY A 47 -3.39 10.13 -5.56
C GLY A 47 -2.61 9.22 -6.50
N TYR A 48 -3.22 8.77 -7.60
CA TYR A 48 -2.62 7.78 -8.48
C TYR A 48 -1.67 8.42 -9.51
N TYR A 49 -0.79 7.61 -10.11
CA TYR A 49 0.15 8.08 -11.14
C TYR A 49 -0.54 8.84 -12.27
N TYR A 50 -0.14 10.10 -12.45
CA TYR A 50 -0.67 11.00 -13.46
C TYR A 50 0.47 11.55 -14.32
N ASP A 51 0.59 11.08 -15.56
CA ASP A 51 1.71 11.42 -16.44
C ASP A 51 1.91 12.95 -16.65
N PRO A 52 0.86 13.78 -16.79
CA PRO A 52 1.07 15.23 -16.91
C PRO A 52 1.75 15.89 -15.71
N ASP A 53 1.53 15.40 -14.48
CA ASP A 53 2.29 15.84 -13.31
C ASP A 53 3.77 15.47 -13.45
N TYR A 54 4.05 14.28 -13.99
CA TYR A 54 5.42 13.80 -14.25
C TYR A 54 6.13 14.67 -15.27
N GLN A 55 5.48 14.95 -16.40
CA GLN A 55 6.03 15.82 -17.43
C GLN A 55 6.24 17.25 -16.92
N SER A 56 5.31 17.78 -16.11
CA SER A 56 5.44 19.11 -15.53
C SER A 56 6.64 19.22 -14.59
N THR A 57 6.86 18.21 -13.74
CA THR A 57 8.05 18.15 -12.89
C THR A 57 9.32 18.05 -13.72
N LEU A 58 9.36 17.27 -14.81
CA LEU A 58 10.55 17.20 -15.66
C LEU A 58 10.83 18.51 -16.40
N ALA A 59 9.78 19.24 -16.79
CA ALA A 59 9.87 20.53 -17.47
C ALA A 59 10.34 21.68 -16.58
N ALA A 60 10.30 21.52 -15.24
CA ALA A 60 10.68 22.57 -14.29
C ALA A 60 12.19 22.89 -14.25
N GLY A 61 13.03 22.14 -14.98
CA GLY A 61 14.47 22.40 -15.09
C GLY A 61 15.33 21.41 -14.30
N ASN A 62 16.32 21.91 -13.56
CA ASN A 62 17.25 21.11 -12.76
C ASN A 62 16.60 20.61 -11.46
N TYR A 63 17.22 19.64 -10.78
CA TYR A 63 16.68 19.01 -9.58
C TYR A 63 16.14 19.98 -8.51
N ALA A 64 16.84 21.09 -8.24
CA ALA A 64 16.42 22.07 -7.24
C ALA A 64 15.16 22.83 -7.68
N GLU A 65 15.10 23.22 -8.95
CA GLU A 65 13.92 23.87 -9.54
C GLU A 65 12.71 22.92 -9.55
N ARG A 66 12.93 21.63 -9.82
CA ARG A 66 11.90 20.59 -9.72
C ARG A 66 11.38 20.44 -8.29
N VAL A 67 12.26 20.46 -7.29
CA VAL A 67 11.86 20.41 -5.89
C VAL A 67 10.98 21.60 -5.55
N GLN A 68 11.40 22.81 -5.92
CA GLN A 68 10.63 24.02 -5.64
C GLN A 68 9.28 24.01 -6.33
N PHE A 69 9.23 23.68 -7.62
CA PHE A 69 7.98 23.51 -8.37
C PHE A 69 7.01 22.55 -7.68
N ASN A 70 7.49 21.37 -7.27
CA ASN A 70 6.65 20.40 -6.59
C ASN A 70 6.13 20.91 -5.24
N LEU A 71 6.95 21.65 -4.48
CA LEU A 71 6.54 22.23 -3.19
C LEU A 71 5.48 23.31 -3.38
N ASP A 72 5.64 24.17 -4.37
CA ASP A 72 4.66 25.22 -4.70
C ASP A 72 3.31 24.60 -5.10
N GLU A 73 3.35 23.53 -5.91
CA GLU A 73 2.16 22.81 -6.34
C GLU A 73 1.50 22.02 -5.19
N ILE A 74 2.28 21.43 -4.28
CA ILE A 74 1.76 20.83 -3.04
C ILE A 74 1.01 21.88 -2.22
N GLN A 75 1.65 23.04 -1.99
CA GLN A 75 1.05 24.10 -1.20
C GLN A 75 -0.23 24.62 -1.85
N ARG A 76 -0.24 24.79 -3.18
CA ARG A 76 -1.41 25.18 -3.94
C ARG A 76 -2.54 24.16 -3.79
N ARG A 77 -2.29 22.87 -4.05
CA ARG A 77 -3.31 21.81 -3.95
C ARG A 77 -3.90 21.67 -2.55
N VAL A 78 -3.05 21.71 -1.51
CA VAL A 78 -3.50 21.65 -0.11
C VAL A 78 -4.37 22.87 0.24
N LYS A 79 -3.97 24.07 -0.21
CA LYS A 79 -4.74 25.29 0.00
C LYS A 79 -6.09 25.26 -0.73
N ASP A 80 -6.08 24.83 -1.99
CA ASP A 80 -7.29 24.76 -2.83
C ASP A 80 -8.30 23.74 -2.31
N MET A 81 -7.83 22.60 -1.78
CA MET A 81 -8.70 21.61 -1.12
C MET A 81 -9.25 22.11 0.23
N GLY A 82 -8.46 22.86 0.99
CA GLY A 82 -8.78 23.21 2.37
C GLY A 82 -8.93 21.96 3.27
N ALA A 83 -9.33 22.17 4.53
CA ALA A 83 -9.39 21.08 5.51
C ALA A 83 -10.42 19.99 5.15
N ALA A 84 -11.62 20.39 4.70
CA ALA A 84 -12.69 19.46 4.35
C ALA A 84 -12.37 18.67 3.08
N GLY A 85 -11.88 19.34 2.03
CA GLY A 85 -11.44 18.68 0.80
C GLY A 85 -10.27 17.75 1.04
N MET A 86 -9.33 18.11 1.91
CA MET A 86 -8.22 17.24 2.29
C MET A 86 -8.71 15.98 3.01
N ALA A 87 -9.67 16.10 3.94
CA ALA A 87 -10.24 14.94 4.61
C ALA A 87 -10.93 14.00 3.60
N GLN A 88 -11.73 14.55 2.68
CA GLN A 88 -12.39 13.79 1.62
C GLN A 88 -11.37 13.10 0.70
N HIS A 89 -10.32 13.82 0.28
CA HIS A 89 -9.23 13.27 -0.53
C HIS A 89 -8.57 12.09 0.14
N LEU A 90 -8.22 12.20 1.43
CA LEU A 90 -7.60 11.11 2.18
C LEU A 90 -8.52 9.90 2.33
N THR A 91 -9.83 10.11 2.52
CA THR A 91 -10.81 9.01 2.56
C THR A 91 -10.93 8.32 1.20
N ASN A 92 -11.04 9.06 0.11
CA ASN A 92 -11.11 8.49 -1.24
C ASN A 92 -9.85 7.70 -1.58
N LYS A 93 -8.68 8.25 -1.20
CA LYS A 93 -7.38 7.62 -1.39
C LYS A 93 -7.25 6.34 -0.58
N LEU A 94 -7.70 6.34 0.68
CA LEU A 94 -7.75 5.15 1.51
C LEU A 94 -8.60 4.05 0.87
N SER A 95 -9.81 4.40 0.41
CA SER A 95 -10.68 3.47 -0.31
C SER A 95 -10.01 2.94 -1.56
N PHE A 96 -9.44 3.81 -2.40
CA PHE A 96 -8.76 3.43 -3.64
C PHE A 96 -7.59 2.45 -3.42
N ILE A 97 -6.82 2.64 -2.35
CA ILE A 97 -5.67 1.78 -2.01
C ILE A 97 -6.14 0.39 -1.56
N TRP A 98 -7.15 0.31 -0.69
CA TRP A 98 -7.55 -0.91 0.01
C TRP A 98 -8.75 -1.65 -0.63
N SER A 99 -9.43 -1.06 -1.61
CA SER A 99 -10.58 -1.69 -2.27
C SER A 99 -10.23 -2.60 -3.45
N ASP A 100 -8.96 -2.62 -3.88
CA ASP A 100 -8.50 -3.44 -5.00
C ASP A 100 -7.85 -4.74 -4.50
N GLY A 101 -8.64 -5.82 -4.44
CA GLY A 101 -8.14 -7.15 -4.06
C GLY A 101 -7.27 -7.82 -5.14
N THR A 102 -7.17 -7.24 -6.34
CA THR A 102 -6.26 -7.72 -7.39
C THR A 102 -4.87 -7.08 -7.30
N PHE A 103 -4.70 -6.11 -6.39
CA PHE A 103 -3.44 -5.40 -6.12
C PHE A 103 -2.77 -4.84 -7.38
N PHE A 104 -3.57 -4.35 -8.32
CA PHE A 104 -3.12 -3.81 -9.61
C PHE A 104 -2.34 -4.82 -10.48
N ALA A 105 -2.37 -6.11 -10.14
CA ALA A 105 -1.66 -7.16 -10.85
C ALA A 105 -2.04 -7.25 -12.32
N PRO A 106 -3.34 -7.13 -12.72
CA PRO A 106 -3.69 -7.25 -14.14
C PRO A 106 -3.03 -6.20 -15.02
N MET A 107 -2.79 -4.98 -14.50
CA MET A 107 -2.08 -3.92 -15.24
C MET A 107 -0.62 -4.28 -15.51
N LYS A 108 0.00 -5.09 -14.65
CA LYS A 108 1.36 -5.59 -14.85
C LYS A 108 1.37 -6.81 -15.75
N LEU A 109 0.40 -7.71 -15.59
CA LEU A 109 0.27 -8.91 -16.41
C LEU A 109 -0.06 -8.59 -17.88
N ARG A 110 -0.71 -7.46 -18.16
CA ARG A 110 -1.00 -7.07 -19.55
C ARG A 110 0.22 -6.57 -20.33
N GLN A 111 1.36 -6.33 -19.69
CA GLN A 111 2.50 -5.69 -20.34
C GLN A 111 3.16 -6.66 -21.34
N ALA A 112 2.89 -6.44 -22.63
CA ALA A 112 3.49 -7.15 -23.76
C ALA A 112 3.46 -8.69 -23.62
N PRO A 113 2.27 -9.32 -23.54
CA PRO A 113 2.18 -10.78 -23.50
C PRO A 113 2.76 -11.36 -24.80
N LEU A 114 3.65 -12.35 -24.67
CA LEU A 114 4.20 -13.08 -25.81
C LEU A 114 3.10 -13.89 -26.51
N GLU A 115 2.19 -14.49 -25.74
CA GLU A 115 1.06 -15.27 -26.22
C GLU A 115 -0.17 -15.13 -25.31
N TYR A 116 -1.36 -15.23 -25.91
CA TYR A 116 -2.62 -15.23 -25.16
C TYR A 116 -3.11 -16.65 -24.87
N HIS A 117 -3.10 -17.02 -23.58
CA HIS A 117 -3.73 -18.22 -23.04
C HIS A 117 -5.10 -17.99 -22.39
N PHE A 118 -5.85 -19.08 -22.16
CA PHE A 118 -7.16 -19.06 -21.50
C PHE A 118 -7.16 -18.38 -20.13
N LEU A 119 -6.03 -18.38 -19.42
CA LEU A 119 -5.86 -17.69 -18.14
C LEU A 119 -6.05 -16.17 -18.25
N HIS A 120 -5.71 -15.55 -19.40
CA HIS A 120 -5.91 -14.12 -19.60
C HIS A 120 -7.38 -13.73 -19.50
N ASN A 121 -8.30 -14.64 -19.86
CA ASN A 121 -9.72 -14.40 -19.70
C ASN A 121 -10.12 -14.08 -18.24
N PHE A 122 -9.38 -14.62 -17.27
CA PHE A 122 -9.63 -14.46 -15.85
C PHE A 122 -8.70 -13.45 -15.18
N LEU A 123 -7.55 -13.15 -15.78
CA LEU A 123 -6.50 -12.33 -15.17
C LEU A 123 -6.43 -10.90 -15.69
N LEU A 124 -6.99 -10.60 -16.87
CA LEU A 124 -6.83 -9.31 -17.53
C LEU A 124 -8.17 -8.57 -17.69
N PHE A 125 -8.16 -7.25 -17.45
CA PHE A 125 -9.36 -6.39 -17.46
C PHE A 125 -10.12 -6.41 -18.79
N GLU A 126 -9.41 -6.69 -19.88
CA GLU A 126 -9.90 -6.67 -21.25
C GLU A 126 -10.83 -7.85 -21.58
N PHE A 127 -10.95 -8.85 -20.69
CA PHE A 127 -11.69 -10.08 -20.94
C PHE A 127 -12.86 -10.29 -19.98
N GLY A 128 -13.91 -10.96 -20.46
CA GLY A 128 -15.18 -11.11 -19.72
C GLY A 128 -15.08 -11.93 -18.43
N GLY A 129 -14.15 -12.88 -18.34
CA GLY A 129 -13.97 -13.69 -17.12
C GLY A 129 -13.37 -12.94 -15.93
N PHE A 130 -12.74 -11.78 -16.16
CA PHE A 130 -12.03 -11.03 -15.13
C PHE A 130 -12.95 -10.52 -14.03
N GLY A 131 -14.21 -10.20 -14.33
CA GLY A 131 -15.16 -9.74 -13.32
C GLY A 131 -15.30 -10.72 -12.15
N ALA A 132 -15.42 -12.02 -12.43
CA ALA A 132 -15.50 -13.05 -11.40
C ALA A 132 -14.23 -13.10 -10.53
N THR A 133 -13.05 -13.05 -11.16
CA THR A 133 -11.76 -13.01 -10.45
C THR A 133 -11.64 -11.76 -9.57
N ALA A 134 -12.02 -10.60 -10.09
CA ALA A 134 -11.95 -9.34 -9.37
C ALA A 134 -12.86 -9.36 -8.12
N TYR A 135 -14.09 -9.88 -8.26
CA TYR A 135 -14.99 -10.05 -7.12
C TYR A 135 -14.44 -11.04 -6.10
N LEU A 136 -14.00 -12.22 -6.52
CA LEU A 136 -13.45 -13.23 -5.61
C LEU A 136 -12.22 -12.71 -4.87
N ALA A 137 -11.28 -12.09 -5.58
CA ALA A 137 -10.06 -11.53 -5.00
C ALA A 137 -10.36 -10.39 -4.02
N THR A 138 -11.28 -9.49 -4.38
CA THR A 138 -11.70 -8.37 -3.53
C THR A 138 -12.46 -8.86 -2.30
N SER A 139 -13.37 -9.81 -2.45
CA SER A 139 -14.08 -10.41 -1.31
C SER A 139 -13.14 -11.13 -0.36
N ALA A 140 -12.19 -11.92 -0.87
CA ALA A 140 -11.18 -12.59 -0.06
C ALA A 140 -10.27 -11.58 0.66
N HIS A 141 -9.85 -10.52 -0.03
CA HIS A 141 -9.05 -9.44 0.56
C HIS A 141 -9.80 -8.74 1.70
N LEU A 142 -11.05 -8.32 1.46
CA LEU A 142 -11.87 -7.67 2.48
C LEU A 142 -12.15 -8.60 3.67
N ALA A 143 -12.42 -9.88 3.43
CA ALA A 143 -12.58 -10.87 4.51
C ALA A 143 -11.29 -10.99 5.35
N ALA A 144 -10.12 -11.03 4.71
CA ALA A 144 -8.84 -11.07 5.41
C ALA A 144 -8.61 -9.81 6.26
N LEU A 145 -8.94 -8.62 5.75
CA LEU A 145 -8.88 -7.37 6.52
C LEU A 145 -9.83 -7.38 7.73
N LEU A 146 -11.06 -7.88 7.55
CA LEU A 146 -12.04 -8.00 8.64
C LEU A 146 -11.55 -8.94 9.75
N PHE A 147 -11.05 -10.12 9.38
CA PHE A 147 -10.50 -11.04 10.37
C PHE A 147 -9.24 -10.49 11.02
N MET A 148 -8.35 -9.84 10.27
CA MET A 148 -7.19 -9.16 10.86
C MET A 148 -7.63 -8.12 11.89
N ALA A 149 -8.64 -7.30 11.59
CA ALA A 149 -9.15 -6.31 12.54
C ALA A 149 -9.66 -6.99 13.83
N ALA A 150 -10.40 -8.10 13.69
CA ALA A 150 -10.83 -8.90 14.84
C ALA A 150 -9.64 -9.47 15.65
N GLY A 151 -8.61 -9.95 14.96
CA GLY A 151 -7.36 -10.44 15.54
C GLY A 151 -6.61 -9.36 16.31
N ALA A 152 -6.47 -8.17 15.72
CA ALA A 152 -5.87 -7.01 16.35
C ALA A 152 -6.61 -6.59 17.62
N VAL A 153 -7.95 -6.49 17.56
CA VAL A 153 -8.79 -6.17 18.73
C VAL A 153 -8.62 -7.23 19.83
N SER A 154 -8.64 -8.52 19.49
CA SER A 154 -8.42 -9.61 20.44
C SER A 154 -7.01 -9.52 21.07
N ALA A 155 -5.98 -9.28 20.27
CA ALA A 155 -4.59 -9.19 20.73
C ALA A 155 -4.42 -8.00 21.69
N ILE A 156 -4.95 -6.82 21.34
CA ILE A 156 -4.94 -5.63 22.20
C ILE A 156 -5.64 -5.91 23.54
N ARG A 157 -6.84 -6.50 23.51
CA ARG A 157 -7.60 -6.84 24.73
C ARG A 157 -6.84 -7.81 25.64
N LYS A 158 -6.11 -8.76 25.06
CA LYS A 158 -5.30 -9.76 25.77
C LYS A 158 -3.89 -9.26 26.12
N LYS A 159 -3.52 -8.04 25.71
CA LYS A 159 -2.16 -7.50 25.82
C LYS A 159 -1.10 -8.39 25.15
N ASP A 160 -1.49 -9.10 24.09
CA ASP A 160 -0.56 -9.84 23.24
C ASP A 160 0.14 -8.88 22.27
N HIS A 161 1.24 -8.30 22.73
CA HIS A 161 2.02 -7.33 21.98
C HIS A 161 2.62 -7.90 20.69
N SER A 162 2.90 -9.21 20.63
CA SER A 162 3.50 -9.84 19.45
C SER A 162 2.52 -9.83 18.28
N THR A 163 1.29 -10.30 18.51
CA THR A 163 0.22 -10.30 17.50
C THR A 163 -0.28 -8.89 17.20
N ALA A 164 -0.34 -8.01 18.21
CA ALA A 164 -0.78 -6.62 18.02
C ALA A 164 0.22 -5.74 17.26
N PHE A 165 1.51 -6.11 17.23
CA PHE A 165 2.55 -5.36 16.51
C PHE A 165 2.46 -5.53 14.99
N MET A 166 2.03 -6.69 14.49
CA MET A 166 2.00 -6.96 13.05
C MET A 166 1.10 -5.99 12.26
N PRO A 167 -0.15 -5.68 12.70
CA PRO A 167 -0.97 -4.65 12.06
C PRO A 167 -0.39 -3.23 12.09
N LEU A 168 0.57 -2.93 12.97
CA LEU A 168 1.23 -1.62 13.00
C LEU A 168 2.05 -1.36 11.72
N SER A 169 2.63 -2.41 11.14
CA SER A 169 3.32 -2.31 9.85
C SER A 169 2.37 -1.90 8.71
N LEU A 170 1.13 -2.41 8.74
CA LEU A 170 0.06 -2.06 7.79
C LEU A 170 -0.43 -0.63 7.99
N LEU A 171 -0.52 -0.16 9.24
CA LEU A 171 -0.80 1.24 9.54
C LEU A 171 0.31 2.15 8.99
N GLY A 172 1.58 1.75 9.15
CA GLY A 172 2.73 2.49 8.63
C GLY A 172 2.68 2.67 7.11
N ILE A 173 2.47 1.58 6.35
CA ILE A 173 2.33 1.67 4.89
C ILE A 173 1.06 2.44 4.49
N THR A 174 -0.03 2.34 5.25
CA THR A 174 -1.24 3.15 4.99
C THR A 174 -0.95 4.64 5.09
N VAL A 175 -0.35 5.09 6.19
CA VAL A 175 0.00 6.51 6.39
C VAL A 175 0.97 6.98 5.32
N PHE A 176 1.97 6.17 4.97
CA PHE A 176 2.89 6.48 3.89
C PHE A 176 2.14 6.68 2.55
N LEU A 177 1.26 5.75 2.17
CA LEU A 177 0.52 5.83 0.91
C LEU A 177 -0.52 6.96 0.91
N LEU A 178 -1.03 7.38 2.07
CA LEU A 178 -1.88 8.58 2.16
C LEU A 178 -1.11 9.85 1.80
N ILE A 179 0.21 9.89 2.02
CA ILE A 179 1.08 11.02 1.63
C ILE A 179 1.63 10.85 0.20
N TRP A 180 1.94 9.62 -0.20
CA TRP A 180 2.64 9.29 -1.45
C TRP A 180 1.72 9.04 -2.66
N GLU A 181 2.26 8.76 -3.84
CA GLU A 181 1.51 8.21 -4.98
C GLU A 181 0.83 6.89 -4.56
N ALA A 182 -0.48 6.80 -4.73
CA ALA A 182 -1.31 5.73 -4.24
C ALA A 182 -1.46 4.62 -5.27
N ARG A 183 -1.02 3.40 -4.93
CA ARG A 183 -1.32 2.16 -5.66
C ARG A 183 -1.46 0.96 -4.72
N SER A 184 -2.43 0.11 -5.01
CA SER A 184 -2.68 -1.15 -4.29
C SER A 184 -1.51 -2.14 -4.39
N ARG A 185 -0.70 -2.10 -5.48
CA ARG A 185 0.49 -2.96 -5.63
C ARG A 185 1.52 -2.82 -4.50
N TYR A 186 1.57 -1.68 -3.81
CA TYR A 186 2.49 -1.47 -2.69
C TYR A 186 2.14 -2.36 -1.48
N ILE A 187 0.91 -2.87 -1.42
CA ILE A 187 0.40 -3.76 -0.37
C ILE A 187 0.84 -5.22 -0.60
N VAL A 188 1.27 -5.60 -1.81
CA VAL A 188 1.61 -7.00 -2.16
C VAL A 188 2.64 -7.59 -1.19
N ASN A 189 3.65 -6.79 -0.80
CA ASN A 189 4.69 -7.20 0.15
C ASN A 189 4.16 -7.46 1.57
N PHE A 190 2.97 -6.97 1.88
CA PHE A 190 2.32 -7.12 3.19
C PHE A 190 1.26 -8.23 3.20
N ILE A 191 0.93 -8.85 2.05
CA ILE A 191 -0.04 -9.97 1.99
C ILE A 191 0.26 -11.07 3.02
N PRO A 192 1.52 -11.55 3.21
CA PRO A 192 1.80 -12.56 4.23
C PRO A 192 1.42 -12.11 5.64
N ILE A 193 1.67 -10.84 5.98
CA ILE A 193 1.29 -10.25 7.27
C ILE A 193 -0.23 -10.19 7.39
N ILE A 194 -0.93 -9.77 6.32
CA ILE A 194 -2.40 -9.74 6.27
C ILE A 194 -2.98 -11.12 6.57
N VAL A 195 -2.47 -12.16 5.90
CA VAL A 195 -2.94 -13.54 6.04
C VAL A 195 -2.68 -14.07 7.45
N ILE A 196 -1.48 -13.89 8.00
CA ILE A 196 -1.14 -14.35 9.36
C ILE A 196 -2.06 -13.69 10.38
N CYS A 197 -2.24 -12.36 10.33
CA CYS A 197 -3.14 -11.66 11.24
C CYS A 197 -4.60 -12.08 11.06
N ALA A 198 -5.05 -12.32 9.83
CA ALA A 198 -6.39 -12.81 9.54
C ALA A 198 -6.63 -14.17 10.19
N VAL A 199 -5.68 -15.10 10.10
CA VAL A 199 -5.76 -16.42 10.74
C VAL A 199 -5.87 -16.30 12.26
N CYS A 200 -5.05 -15.44 12.89
CA CYS A 200 -5.18 -15.14 14.32
C CYS A 200 -6.58 -14.60 14.68
N GLY A 201 -7.14 -13.77 13.82
CA GLY A 201 -8.50 -13.25 13.92
C GLY A 201 -9.59 -14.31 13.86
N VAL A 202 -9.49 -15.23 12.89
CA VAL A 202 -10.40 -16.38 12.75
C VAL A 202 -10.41 -17.20 14.05
N PHE A 203 -9.23 -17.53 14.59
CA PHE A 203 -9.15 -18.26 15.87
C PHE A 203 -9.75 -17.48 17.04
N ALA A 204 -9.56 -16.17 17.10
CA ALA A 204 -10.16 -15.33 18.12
C ALA A 204 -11.69 -15.34 18.06
N VAL A 205 -12.26 -15.22 16.85
CA VAL A 205 -13.71 -15.26 16.62
C VAL A 205 -14.27 -16.64 16.96
N ALA A 206 -13.64 -17.72 16.49
CA ALA A 206 -14.06 -19.09 16.77
C ALA A 206 -14.09 -19.39 18.27
N LYS A 207 -13.07 -18.92 19.02
CA LYS A 207 -13.03 -19.09 20.48
C LYS A 207 -14.13 -18.32 21.20
N MET A 208 -14.47 -17.11 20.74
CA MET A 208 -15.59 -16.34 21.31
C MET A 208 -16.92 -17.07 21.09
N TRP A 209 -17.14 -17.60 19.89
CA TRP A 209 -18.33 -18.38 19.57
C TRP A 209 -18.43 -19.63 20.46
N TYR A 210 -17.38 -20.46 20.50
CA TYR A 210 -17.37 -21.69 21.30
C TYR A 210 -17.67 -21.43 22.78
N ASN A 211 -17.07 -20.39 23.35
CA ASN A 211 -17.31 -20.03 24.74
C ASN A 211 -18.77 -19.59 24.98
N HIS A 212 -19.36 -18.82 24.07
CA HIS A 212 -20.76 -18.38 24.17
C HIS A 212 -21.74 -19.56 24.14
N ASP A 213 -21.52 -20.55 23.26
CA ASP A 213 -22.39 -21.74 23.16
C ASP A 213 -22.27 -22.65 24.40
N MET A 214 -21.10 -22.71 25.03
CA MET A 214 -20.88 -23.42 26.30
C MET A 214 -21.63 -22.79 27.49
N TYR A 215 -21.90 -21.48 27.47
CA TYR A 215 -22.70 -20.84 28.53
C TYR A 215 -24.20 -21.08 28.33
N LYS A 216 -24.68 -21.18 27.08
CA LYS A 216 -26.08 -21.51 26.77
C LYS A 216 -26.49 -22.94 27.10
N THR A 217 -25.56 -23.89 27.20
CA THR A 217 -25.85 -25.29 27.54
C THR A 217 -25.82 -25.58 29.04
N LYS A 218 -25.50 -24.59 29.87
CA LYS A 218 -25.45 -24.70 31.34
C LYS A 218 -26.64 -24.06 32.05
N GLU A 219 -27.55 -23.41 31.31
CA GLU A 219 -28.86 -22.93 31.78
C GLU A 219 -29.96 -23.91 31.34
#